data_AF-A0A814RUH4-F1
#
_entry.id   AF-A0A814RUH4-F1
#
_cell.length_a   1.000
_cell.length_b   1.000
_cell.length_c   1.000
_cell.angle_alpha   90.00
_cell.angle_beta   90.00
_cell.angle_gamma   90.00
#
_symmetry.space_group_name_H-M   'P 1'
#
loop_
_entity.id
_entity.type
_entity.pdbx_description
1 polymer ?
#
loop_
_entity_poly.entity_id
_entity_poly.type
_entity_poly.pdbx_seq_one_letter_code
_entity_poly.pdbx_strand_id
1 'polypeptide(L)' 'MKVHITDGRILIGIFLCTDNDSNIVLGSCREYTNVDAAKSDLVEPRLIGLSMIPGNHIVSMFTDEPFTN' A
#
# COMPACT_ATOMS: atom_id res chain seq x y z
N MET A 1 5.10 -2.11 4.20
CA MET A 1 3.82 -1.39 4.51
C MET A 1 2.79 -1.71 3.46
N LYS A 2 1.63 -2.23 3.87
CA LYS A 2 0.49 -2.53 3.00
C LYS A 2 -0.69 -1.63 3.35
N VAL A 3 -1.34 -1.06 2.34
CA VAL A 3 -2.42 -0.07 2.50
C VAL A 3 -3.63 -0.52 1.68
N HIS A 4 -4.79 -0.55 2.32
CA HIS A 4 -6.08 -0.75 1.66
C HIS A 4 -6.70 0.61 1.39
N ILE A 5 -7.14 0.84 0.15
CA ILE A 5 -7.82 2.08 -0.21
C ILE A 5 -9.30 1.86 -0.55
N THR A 6 -10.07 2.95 -0.54
CA THR A 6 -11.54 2.93 -0.58
C THR A 6 -12.16 2.24 -1.80
N ASP A 7 -11.42 2.10 -2.90
CA ASP A 7 -11.91 1.41 -4.11
C ASP A 7 -11.51 -0.07 -4.20
N GLY A 8 -10.95 -0.63 -3.13
CA GLY A 8 -10.60 -2.04 -3.02
C GLY A 8 -9.19 -2.38 -3.50
N ARG A 9 -8.45 -1.42 -4.08
CA ARG A 9 -7.04 -1.62 -4.44
C ARG A 9 -6.15 -1.76 -3.20
N ILE A 10 -5.02 -2.42 -3.40
CA ILE A 10 -3.99 -2.62 -2.38
C ILE A 10 -2.70 -1.99 -2.85
N LEU A 11 -2.12 -1.12 -2.03
CA LEU A 11 -0.82 -0.50 -2.29
C LEU A 11 0.20 -1.06 -1.32
N ILE A 12 1.32 -1.55 -1.83
CA ILE A 12 2.42 -2.07 -1.02
C ILE A 12 3.68 -1.30 -1.35
N GLY A 13 4.30 -0.71 -0.34
CA GLY A 13 5.50 0.10 -0.52
C GLY A 13 6.23 0.40 0.79
N ILE A 14 7.25 1.24 0.67
CA ILE A 14 8.04 1.78 1.77
C ILE A 14 7.32 3.03 2.26
N PHE A 15 6.86 3.03 3.51
CA PHE A 15 6.30 4.23 4.12
C PHE A 15 7.41 5.26 4.35
N LEU A 16 7.29 6.43 3.71
CA LEU A 16 8.31 7.48 3.78
C LEU A 16 7.92 8.56 4.77
N CYS A 17 6.69 9.05 4.68
CA CYS A 17 6.19 10.09 5.58
C CYS A 17 4.65 10.13 5.58
N THR A 18 4.15 10.90 6.54
CA THR A 18 2.75 11.31 6.64
C THR A 18 2.64 12.74 7.13
N ASP A 19 1.47 13.35 6.98
CA ASP A 19 1.14 14.67 7.49
C ASP A 19 -0.02 14.62 8.50
N ASN A 20 -0.48 15.79 8.95
CA ASN A 20 -1.55 15.91 9.93
C ASN A 20 -2.92 15.45 9.42
N ASP A 21 -3.13 15.44 8.10
CA ASP A 21 -4.38 14.99 7.47
C ASP A 21 -4.35 13.50 7.13
N SER A 22 -3.34 12.77 7.63
CA SER A 22 -3.10 11.36 7.37
C SER A 22 -2.86 11.06 5.88
N ASN A 23 -2.46 12.04 5.08
CA ASN A 23 -1.93 11.75 3.76
C ASN A 23 -0.61 10.99 3.93
N ILE A 24 -0.33 10.04 3.06
CA ILE A 24 0.90 9.24 3.14
C ILE A 24 1.66 9.29 1.82
N VAL A 25 2.99 9.15 1.92
CA VAL A 25 3.86 8.94 0.77
C VAL A 25 4.47 7.55 0.86
N LEU A 26 4.27 6.75 -0.18
CA LEU A 26 4.87 5.43 -0.36
C LEU A 26 5.96 5.47 -1.45
N GLY A 27 7.17 5.08 -1.08
CA GLY A 27 8.26 4.77 -2.02
C GLY A 27 8.22 3.32 -2.51
N SER A 28 8.82 3.05 -3.67
CA SER A 28 8.83 1.72 -4.32
C SER A 28 7.46 1.05 -4.35
N CYS A 29 6.42 1.85 -4.53
CA CYS A 29 5.01 1.46 -4.43
C CYS A 29 4.60 0.56 -5.60
N ARG A 30 3.89 -0.51 -5.25
CA ARG A 30 3.25 -1.47 -6.14
C ARG A 30 1.74 -1.45 -5.89
N GLU A 31 0.97 -1.41 -6.97
CA GLU A 31 -0.48 -1.44 -6.95
C GLU A 31 -1.00 -2.82 -7.35
N TYR A 32 -1.92 -3.35 -6.55
CA TYR A 32 -2.72 -4.53 -6.85
C TYR A 32 -4.19 -4.13 -6.99
N THR A 33 -4.87 -4.67 -8.00
CA THR A 33 -6.25 -4.30 -8.32
C THR A 33 -7.24 -4.68 -7.21
N ASN A 34 -6.96 -5.72 -6.43
CA ASN A 34 -7.76 -6.16 -5.30
C ASN A 34 -6.95 -7.06 -4.35
N VAL A 35 -7.59 -7.51 -3.27
CA VAL A 35 -7.00 -8.39 -2.25
C VAL A 35 -6.57 -9.74 -2.83
N ASP A 36 -7.33 -10.30 -3.78
CA ASP A 36 -7.03 -11.62 -4.35
C ASP A 36 -5.79 -11.55 -5.25
N ALA A 37 -5.65 -10.47 -6.03
CA ALA A 37 -4.45 -10.18 -6.80
C ALA A 37 -3.23 -10.01 -5.87
N ALA A 38 -3.39 -9.40 -4.70
CA ALA A 38 -2.31 -9.25 -3.73
C ALA A 38 -1.91 -10.56 -3.02
N LYS A 39 -2.73 -11.62 -3.11
CA LYS A 39 -2.45 -12.96 -2.57
C LYS A 39 -1.97 -13.96 -3.63
N SER A 40 -2.08 -13.60 -4.91
CA SER A 40 -1.80 -14.47 -6.02
C SER A 40 -0.47 -14.09 -6.67
N ASP A 41 0.50 -15.01 -6.64
CA ASP A 41 1.79 -14.83 -7.32
C ASP A 41 1.67 -14.84 -8.85
N LEU A 42 0.48 -15.15 -9.39
CA LEU A 42 0.23 -15.14 -10.84
C LEU A 42 -0.12 -13.76 -11.39
N VAL A 43 -0.47 -12.81 -10.52
CA VAL A 43 -0.88 -11.46 -10.91
C VAL A 43 0.23 -10.49 -10.58
N GLU A 44 0.97 -10.09 -11.61
CA GLU A 44 2.03 -9.08 -11.47
C GLU A 44 1.44 -7.72 -11.07
N PRO A 45 1.94 -7.09 -10.00
CA PRO A 45 1.50 -5.76 -9.61
C PRO A 45 1.98 -4.68 -10.58
N ARG A 46 1.23 -3.58 -10.66
CA ARG A 46 1.67 -2.39 -11.39
C ARG A 46 2.69 -1.63 -10.55
N LEU A 47 3.91 -1.44 -11.08
CA LEU A 47 4.91 -0.57 -10.46
C LEU A 47 4.50 0.90 -10.61
N ILE A 48 4.32 1.59 -9.50
CA ILE A 48 4.01 3.04 -9.44
C ILE A 48 5.27 3.84 -9.10
N GLY A 49 6.18 3.29 -8.29
CA GLY A 49 7.38 3.99 -7.85
C GLY A 49 7.09 4.86 -6.63
N LEU A 50 6.86 6.16 -6.82
CA LEU A 50 6.52 7.08 -5.73
C LEU A 50 5.03 7.44 -5.80
N SER A 51 4.30 7.25 -4.70
CA SER A 51 2.86 7.48 -4.65
C SER A 51 2.47 8.29 -3.41
N MET A 52 1.72 9.36 -3.61
CA MET A 52 1.00 10.07 -2.55
C MET A 52 -0.43 9.54 -2.49
N ILE A 53 -0.90 9.15 -1.31
CA ILE A 53 -2.27 8.69 -1.09
C ILE A 53 -2.95 9.63 -0.09
N PRO A 54 -4.08 10.26 -0.48
CA PRO A 54 -4.83 11.08 0.44
C PRO A 54 -5.41 10.28 1.61
N GLY A 55 -5.36 10.84 2.83
CA GLY A 55 -5.75 10.13 4.04
C GLY A 55 -7.21 9.66 4.06
N ASN A 56 -8.10 10.44 3.44
CA ASN A 56 -9.53 10.10 3.30
C ASN A 56 -9.81 8.87 2.42
N HIS A 57 -8.82 8.40 1.65
CA HIS A 57 -8.93 7.20 0.84
C HIS A 57 -8.31 5.97 1.54
N ILE A 58 -7.69 6.12 2.70
CA ILE A 58 -7.07 5.02 3.43
C ILE A 58 -8.12 4.33 4.30
N VAL A 59 -8.32 3.03 4.09
CA VAL A 59 -9.22 2.19 4.88
C VAL A 59 -8.46 1.53 6.03
N SER A 60 -7.29 0.97 5.75
CA SER A 60 -6.44 0.34 6.75
C SER A 60 -4.99 0.24 6.29
N MET A 61 -4.07 0.14 7.25
CA MET A 61 -2.63 -0.01 7.03
C MET A 61 -2.08 -1.16 7.85
N PHE A 62 -1.11 -1.90 7.30
CA PHE A 62 -0.47 -3.04 7.94
C PHE A 62 1.05 -2.90 7.84
N THR A 63 1.72 -3.06 8.96
CA THR A 63 3.17 -3.22 9.00
C THR A 63 3.55 -4.60 8.50
N ASP A 64 4.77 -4.72 7.98
CA ASP A 64 5.32 -6.02 7.65
C ASP A 64 5.55 -6.79 8.96
N GLU A 65 5.36 -8.12 8.97
CA GLU A 65 5.63 -8.91 10.17
C GLU A 65 7.12 -8.83 10.50
N PRO A 66 7.51 -8.52 11.75
CA PRO A 66 8.90 -8.56 12.13
C PRO A 66 9.42 -10.00 12.00
N PHE A 67 10.58 -10.18 11.38
CA PHE A 67 11.30 -11.45 11.42
C PHE A 67 11.63 -11.79 12.88
N THR A 68 10.85 -12.65 13.51
CA THR A 68 11.23 -13.30 14.78
C THR A 68 11.99 -14.60 14.47
N ASN A 69 13.23 -14.68 14.94
CA ASN A 69 14.04 -15.91 14.97
C ASN A 69 13.48 -16.92 15.98
#